data_AF-A0A6S6ZE93-F1
#
_entry.id   AF-A0A6S6ZE93-F1
#
_cell.length_a   1.000
_cell.length_b   1.000
_cell.length_c   1.000
_cell.angle_alpha   90.00
_cell.angle_beta   90.00
_cell.angle_gamma   90.00
#
_symmetry.space_group_name_H-M   'P 1'
#
loop_
_entity.id
_entity.type
_entity.pdbx_description
1 polymer ?
#
loop_
_entity_poly.entity_id
_entity_poly.type
_entity_poly.pdbx_seq_one_letter_code
_entity_poly.pdbx_strand_id
1 'polypeptide(L)'
;MVAVTYVVFGEEYDMLMGFWRNMRRLGGGPFHADMVIDSSTSRRYVAHFMPETARPVPIGGGGWSVSFQLEVDTLPEFDDADLDYWGSLVNMLAVYGSLPAAKEILSLLAKLVNEDLPHD
;
A
#
# COMPACT_ATOMS: atom_id res chain seq x y z
N MET A 1 -2.11 2.48 9.84
CA MET A 1 -0.73 2.38 10.35
C MET A 1 -0.15 1.03 9.96
N VAL A 2 1.08 1.01 9.45
CA VAL A 2 1.75 -0.20 8.94
C VAL A 2 3.09 -0.37 9.63
N ALA A 3 3.40 -1.59 10.08
CA ALA A 3 4.71 -1.92 10.65
C ALA A 3 5.65 -2.35 9.53
N VAL A 4 6.82 -1.73 9.45
CA VAL A 4 7.89 -2.11 8.51
C VAL A 4 9.12 -2.53 9.28
N THR A 5 9.87 -3.48 8.74
CA THR A 5 11.15 -3.93 9.31
C THR A 5 12.20 -3.97 8.22
N TYR A 6 13.33 -3.31 8.48
CA TYR A 6 14.50 -3.30 7.62
C TYR A 6 15.61 -4.09 8.29
N VAL A 7 16.26 -4.96 7.52
CA VAL A 7 17.51 -5.61 7.95
C VAL A 7 18.65 -4.89 7.23
N VAL A 8 19.54 -4.28 8.00
CA VAL A 8 20.59 -3.39 7.49
C VAL A 8 21.92 -3.68 8.17
N PHE A 9 23.02 -3.44 7.46
CA PHE A 9 24.38 -3.73 7.94
C PHE A 9 25.29 -2.52 7.81
N GLY A 10 26.21 -2.34 8.77
CA GLY A 10 27.24 -1.31 8.70
C GLY A 10 26.69 0.09 8.40
N GLU A 11 27.19 0.73 7.34
CA GLU A 11 26.80 2.09 6.95
C GLU A 11 25.32 2.22 6.54
N GLU A 12 24.66 1.14 6.11
CA GLU A 12 23.24 1.17 5.76
C GLU A 12 22.37 1.45 6.99
N TYR A 13 22.79 0.94 8.16
CA TYR A 13 22.14 1.25 9.43
C TYR A 13 22.25 2.74 9.74
N ASP A 14 23.45 3.30 9.61
CA ASP A 14 23.69 4.72 9.88
C ASP A 14 22.91 5.63 8.91
N MET A 15 22.83 5.22 7.64
CA MET A 15 22.04 5.90 6.62
C MET A 15 20.54 5.86 6.95
N LEU A 16 19.98 4.69 7.27
CA LEU A 16 18.59 4.52 7.64
C LEU A 16 18.23 5.34 8.89
N MET A 17 19.07 5.28 9.92
CA MET A 17 18.87 6.07 11.13
C MET A 17 19.05 7.58 10.87
N GLY A 18 19.93 7.96 9.94
CA GLY A 18 20.08 9.33 9.46
C GLY A 18 18.83 9.85 8.77
N PHE A 19 18.26 9.05 7.87
CA PHE A 19 16.99 9.33 7.20
C PHE A 19 15.85 9.49 8.20
N TRP A 20 15.69 8.55 9.13
CA TRP A 20 14.68 8.63 10.20
C TRP A 20 14.84 9.89 11.06
N ARG A 21 16.07 10.22 11.50
CA ARG A 21 16.33 11.45 12.27
C ARG A 21 15.96 12.69 11.49
N ASN A 22 16.22 12.72 10.18
CA ASN A 22 15.85 13.85 9.33
C ASN A 22 14.33 14.00 9.24
N MET A 23 13.62 12.91 8.94
CA MET A 23 12.16 12.93 8.86
C MET A 23 11.51 13.28 10.19
N ARG A 24 12.03 12.79 11.31
CA ARG A 24 11.57 13.16 12.65
C ARG A 24 11.69 14.67 12.92
N ARG A 25 12.77 15.33 12.47
CA ARG A 25 12.92 16.79 12.63
C ARG A 25 11.89 17.58 11.83
N LEU A 26 11.40 17.00 10.74
CA LEU A 26 10.31 17.56 9.92
C LEU A 26 8.91 17.20 10.47
N GLY A 27 8.82 16.61 11.67
CA GLY A 27 7.54 16.17 12.25
C GLY A 27 7.01 14.87 11.65
N GLY A 28 7.89 14.02 11.12
CA GLY A 28 7.49 12.81 10.37
C GLY A 28 7.19 13.12 8.91
N GLY A 29 8.00 13.98 8.27
CA GLY A 29 7.78 14.45 6.90
C GLY A 29 7.53 13.33 5.87
N PRO A 30 6.80 13.64 4.78
CA PRO A 30 6.39 12.64 3.80
C PRO A 30 7.59 12.08 3.04
N PHE A 31 7.55 10.79 2.76
CA PHE A 31 8.46 10.13 1.83
C PHE A 31 7.72 9.07 1.02
N HIS A 32 8.25 8.76 -0.16
CA HIS A 32 7.68 7.70 -0.98
C HIS A 32 8.27 6.35 -0.60
N ALA A 33 7.39 5.37 -0.42
CA ALA A 33 7.76 3.99 -0.18
C ALA A 33 6.91 3.07 -1.06
N ASP A 34 7.57 2.10 -1.67
CA ASP A 34 6.89 1.06 -2.44
C ASP A 34 6.54 -0.08 -1.48
N MET A 35 5.25 -0.35 -1.31
CA MET A 35 4.71 -1.26 -0.30
C MET A 35 3.60 -2.15 -0.88
N VAL A 36 3.38 -3.28 -0.23
CA VAL A 36 2.31 -4.23 -0.53
C VAL A 36 1.37 -4.24 0.69
N ILE A 37 0.30 -3.44 0.64
CA ILE A 37 -0.65 -3.26 1.76
C ILE A 37 -2.03 -3.74 1.33
N ASP A 38 -2.65 -3.05 0.36
CA ASP A 38 -4.04 -3.27 -0.05
C ASP A 38 -4.18 -4.11 -1.33
N SER A 39 -3.07 -4.52 -1.94
CA SER A 39 -3.05 -5.39 -3.12
C SER A 39 -1.95 -6.44 -3.05
N SER A 40 -1.96 -7.38 -3.99
CA SER A 40 -0.86 -8.35 -4.18
C SER A 40 0.35 -7.76 -4.91
N THR A 41 0.29 -6.50 -5.30
CA THR A 41 1.32 -5.83 -6.09
C THR A 41 1.97 -4.70 -5.30
N SER A 42 3.26 -4.46 -5.56
CA SER A 42 3.93 -3.31 -4.97
C SER A 42 3.37 -2.03 -5.59
N ARG A 43 2.94 -1.10 -4.75
CA ARG A 43 2.46 0.23 -5.14
C ARG A 43 3.24 1.29 -4.38
N ARG A 44 3.40 2.46 -4.99
CA ARG A 44 4.05 3.61 -4.34
C ARG A 44 3.04 4.37 -3.50
N TYR A 45 3.31 4.50 -2.21
CA TYR A 45 2.52 5.31 -1.28
C TYR A 45 3.33 6.51 -0.81
N VAL A 46 2.63 7.49 -0.24
CA VAL A 46 3.22 8.50 0.63
C VAL A 46 3.14 7.97 2.05
N ALA A 47 4.27 7.97 2.75
CA ALA A 47 4.40 7.46 4.10
C ALA A 47 5.08 8.49 5.01
N HIS A 48 4.75 8.37 6.29
CA HIS A 48 5.23 9.23 7.37
C HIS A 48 5.73 8.35 8.51
N PHE A 49 6.94 8.62 9.00
CA PHE A 49 7.42 7.91 10.19
C PHE A 49 6.65 8.38 11.41
N MET A 50 6.09 7.42 12.14
CA MET A 50 5.55 7.73 13.45
C MET A 50 6.69 8.04 14.43
N PRO A 51 6.61 9.16 15.17
CA PRO A 51 7.59 9.49 16.19
C PRO A 51 7.71 8.37 17.23
N GLU A 52 8.93 8.15 17.75
CA GLU A 52 9.21 7.23 18.87
C GLU A 52 8.90 5.74 18.59
N THR A 53 8.71 5.36 17.33
CA THR A 53 8.42 3.96 16.96
C THR A 53 9.63 3.17 16.46
N ALA A 54 10.79 3.82 16.29
CA ALA A 54 12.02 3.17 15.85
C ALA A 54 12.51 2.17 16.91
N ARG A 55 12.61 0.89 16.53
CA ARG A 55 13.06 -0.21 17.38
C ARG A 55 14.22 -0.96 16.71
N PRO A 56 15.47 -0.52 16.90
CA PRO A 56 16.63 -1.25 16.44
C PRO A 56 16.93 -2.44 17.37
N VAL A 57 17.17 -3.61 16.78
CA VAL A 57 17.54 -4.85 17.47
C VAL A 57 18.78 -5.42 16.78
N PRO A 58 19.90 -5.61 17.50
CA PRO A 58 21.08 -6.21 16.90
C PRO A 58 20.81 -7.69 16.59
N ILE A 59 21.20 -8.14 15.40
CA ILE A 59 21.02 -9.54 14.96
C ILE A 59 22.35 -10.31 14.85
N GLY A 60 23.45 -9.72 15.30
CA GLY A 60 24.79 -10.28 15.21
C GLY A 60 25.46 -9.98 13.85
N GLY A 61 26.77 -10.25 13.75
CA GLY A 61 27.53 -10.04 12.51
C GLY A 61 27.58 -8.59 12.00
N GLY A 62 27.38 -7.59 12.88
CA GLY A 62 27.30 -6.18 12.49
C GLY A 62 25.96 -5.78 11.84
N GLY A 63 24.97 -6.67 11.86
CA GLY A 63 23.62 -6.41 11.34
C GLY A 63 22.65 -5.92 12.41
N TRP A 64 21.65 -5.18 11.94
CA TRP A 64 20.54 -4.66 12.73
C TRP A 64 19.21 -4.94 12.03
N SER A 65 18.23 -5.37 12.81
CA SER A 65 16.82 -5.34 12.42
C SER A 65 16.20 -4.07 13.00
N VAL A 66 15.68 -3.18 12.17
CA VAL A 66 15.09 -1.91 12.58
C VAL A 66 13.64 -1.87 12.17
N SER A 67 12.75 -1.87 13.16
CA SER A 67 11.32 -1.73 12.92
C SER A 67 10.84 -0.30 13.13
N PHE A 68 9.88 0.13 12.30
CA PHE A 68 9.18 1.40 12.43
C PHE A 68 7.67 1.19 12.30
N GLN A 69 6.88 2.12 12.83
CA GLN A 69 5.49 2.28 12.40
C GLN A 69 5.39 3.46 11.44
N LEU A 70 4.68 3.22 10.34
CA LEU A 70 4.38 4.22 9.33
C LEU A 70 2.90 4.57 9.36
N GLU A 71 2.60 5.84 9.27
CA GLU A 71 1.33 6.33 8.76
C GLU A 71 1.44 6.40 7.24
N VAL A 72 0.43 5.90 6.54
CA VAL A 72 0.47 5.72 5.08
C VAL A 72 -0.82 6.30 4.53
N ASP A 73 -0.68 7.20 3.56
CA ASP A 73 -1.83 7.79 2.88
C ASP A 73 -2.49 6.74 2.01
N THR A 74 -3.83 6.65 2.07
CA THR A 74 -4.62 5.74 1.22
C THR A 74 -4.48 6.15 -0.24
N LEU A 75 -4.41 5.17 -1.15
CA LEU A 75 -4.52 5.47 -2.57
C LEU A 75 -6.00 5.64 -2.93
N PRO A 76 -6.35 6.58 -3.83
CA PRO A 76 -7.75 6.83 -4.20
C PRO A 76 -8.51 5.57 -4.66
N GLU A 77 -7.82 4.66 -5.37
CA GLU A 77 -8.40 3.40 -5.86
C GLU A 77 -8.83 2.42 -4.75
N PHE A 78 -8.41 2.63 -3.50
CA PHE A 78 -8.78 1.82 -2.35
C PHE A 78 -9.71 2.54 -1.36
N ASP A 79 -9.88 3.86 -1.51
CA ASP A 79 -10.73 4.67 -0.62
C ASP A 79 -12.06 5.05 -1.28
N ASP A 80 -12.06 5.14 -2.62
CA ASP A 80 -13.25 5.41 -3.42
C ASP A 80 -13.99 4.11 -3.77
N ALA A 81 -15.19 3.94 -3.22
CA ALA A 81 -16.03 2.78 -3.47
C ALA A 81 -16.40 2.61 -4.96
N ASP A 82 -16.44 3.70 -5.73
CA ASP A 82 -16.74 3.66 -7.16
C ASP A 82 -15.54 3.16 -7.98
N LEU A 83 -14.33 3.24 -7.43
CA LEU A 83 -13.08 2.77 -8.06
C LEU A 83 -12.63 1.39 -7.55
N ASP A 84 -13.23 0.87 -6.48
CA ASP A 84 -12.91 -0.43 -5.91
C ASP A 84 -13.48 -1.59 -6.77
N TYR A 85 -12.68 -1.98 -7.76
CA TYR A 85 -12.94 -3.13 -8.63
C TYR A 85 -13.16 -4.44 -7.84
N TRP A 86 -12.40 -4.66 -6.76
CA TRP A 86 -12.48 -5.90 -6.00
C TRP A 86 -13.69 -5.93 -5.06
N GLY A 87 -14.04 -4.81 -4.45
CA GLY A 87 -15.30 -4.64 -3.71
C GLY A 87 -16.51 -4.91 -4.60
N SER A 88 -16.51 -4.35 -5.82
CA SER A 88 -17.54 -4.62 -6.82
C SER A 88 -17.62 -6.12 -7.19
N LEU A 89 -16.47 -6.77 -7.41
CA LEU A 89 -16.41 -8.20 -7.72
C LEU A 89 -16.93 -9.09 -6.57
N VAL A 90 -16.64 -8.75 -5.32
CA VAL A 90 -17.12 -9.50 -4.15
C VAL A 90 -18.64 -9.43 -4.04
N ASN A 91 -19.23 -8.26 -4.26
CA ASN A 91 -20.68 -8.10 -4.30
C ASN A 91 -21.31 -8.95 -5.41
N MET A 92 -20.69 -9.00 -6.58
CA MET A 92 -21.14 -9.87 -7.67
C MET A 92 -20.94 -11.35 -7.37
N LEU A 93 -19.88 -11.73 -6.66
CA LEU A 93 -19.65 -13.12 -6.26
C LEU A 93 -20.79 -13.66 -5.40
N ALA A 94 -21.34 -12.84 -4.50
CA ALA A 94 -22.49 -13.21 -3.67
C ALA A 94 -23.74 -13.54 -4.51
N VAL A 95 -23.88 -12.94 -5.69
CA VAL A 95 -25.03 -13.13 -6.60
C VAL A 95 -24.77 -14.27 -7.61
N TYR A 96 -23.58 -14.31 -8.20
CA TYR A 96 -23.26 -15.20 -9.34
C TYR A 96 -22.46 -16.44 -8.95
N GLY A 97 -22.05 -16.57 -7.68
CA GLY A 97 -21.49 -17.79 -7.10
C GLY A 97 -20.10 -18.20 -7.60
N SER A 98 -19.51 -17.49 -8.56
CA SER A 98 -18.16 -17.78 -9.06
C SER A 98 -17.43 -16.54 -9.59
N LEU A 99 -16.12 -16.49 -9.38
CA LEU A 99 -15.27 -15.38 -9.84
C LEU A 99 -15.24 -15.25 -11.38
N PRO A 100 -15.19 -16.33 -12.18
CA PRO A 100 -15.29 -16.23 -13.64
C PRO A 100 -16.60 -15.58 -14.10
N ALA A 101 -17.74 -15.99 -13.55
CA ALA A 101 -19.04 -15.42 -13.91
C ALA A 101 -19.13 -13.93 -13.53
N ALA A 102 -18.67 -13.55 -12.35
CA ALA A 102 -18.64 -12.14 -11.93
C ALA A 102 -17.79 -11.26 -12.87
N LYS A 103 -16.62 -11.76 -13.30
CA LYS A 103 -15.75 -11.07 -14.27
C LYS A 103 -16.37 -10.97 -15.66
N GLU A 104 -17.07 -12.00 -16.10
CA GLU A 104 -17.78 -12.01 -17.38
C GLU A 104 -18.88 -10.95 -17.40
N ILE A 105 -19.68 -10.85 -16.34
CA ILE A 105 -20.72 -9.81 -16.20
C ILE A 105 -20.12 -8.40 -16.23
N LEU A 106 -19.04 -8.14 -15.49
CA LEU A 106 -18.36 -6.83 -15.55
C LEU A 106 -17.86 -6.51 -16.95
N SER A 107 -17.33 -7.51 -17.66
CA SER A 107 -16.85 -7.32 -19.04
C SER A 107 -18.00 -7.02 -20.00
N LEU A 108 -19.16 -7.66 -19.83
CA LEU A 108 -20.37 -7.40 -20.61
C LEU A 108 -20.94 -6.01 -20.32
N LEU A 109 -20.99 -5.59 -19.05
CA LEU A 109 -21.40 -4.25 -18.65
C LEU A 109 -20.46 -3.18 -19.24
N ALA A 110 -19.16 -3.40 -19.18
CA ALA A 110 -18.17 -2.49 -19.76
C ALA A 110 -18.31 -2.36 -21.28
N LYS A 111 -18.67 -3.45 -21.98
CA LYS A 111 -19.01 -3.41 -23.42
C LYS A 111 -20.29 -2.62 -23.66
N LEU A 112 -21.36 -2.91 -22.94
CA LEU A 112 -22.65 -2.24 -23.10
C LEU A 112 -22.53 -0.71 -22.90
N VAL A 113 -21.76 -0.27 -21.91
CA VAL A 113 -21.56 1.16 -21.63
C VAL A 113 -20.70 1.84 -22.70
N ASN A 114 -19.71 1.13 -23.29
CA ASN A 114 -18.79 1.72 -24.26
C ASN A 114 -19.22 1.58 -25.73
N GLU A 115 -20.04 0.59 -26.07
CA GLU A 115 -20.44 0.29 -27.46
C GLU A 115 -21.93 0.56 -27.73
N ASP A 116 -22.82 0.52 -26.72
CA ASP A 116 -24.29 0.52 -26.92
C ASP A 116 -25.03 1.72 -26.32
N LEU A 117 -24.36 2.69 -25.70
CA LEU A 117 -24.99 3.96 -25.34
C LEU A 117 -24.98 4.88 -26.57
N PRO A 118 -26.15 5.28 -27.14
CA PRO A 118 -26.17 6.30 -28.17
C PRO A 118 -25.51 7.56 -27.61
N HIS A 119 -24.44 8.00 -28.26
CA HIS A 119 -23.86 9.31 -28.03
C HIS A 119 -24.83 10.36 -28.60
N ASP A 120 -25.69 10.92 -27.75
CA ASP A 120 -26.44 12.14 -28.05
C ASP A 120 -25.54 13.38 -27.95
#